data_AF-A0A5J4SH28-F1
#
_entry.id   AF-A0A5J4SH28-F1
#
_cell.length_a   1.000
_cell.length_b   1.000
_cell.length_c   1.000
_cell.angle_alpha   90.00
_cell.angle_beta   90.00
_cell.angle_gamma   90.00
#
_symmetry.space_group_name_H-M   'P 1'
#
loop_
_entity.id
_entity.type
_entity.pdbx_description
1 polymer ?
#
loop_
_entity_poly.entity_id
_entity_poly.type
_entity_poly.pdbx_seq_one_letter_code
_entity_poly.pdbx_strand_id
1 'polypeptide(L)' 'MKRERKSLILKRTQKDYSMSFKLSVVQEIESGTIGINAAQHKYEIQGHGTISEWRRKYGKFASENTLTKKVK' A
#
# COMPACT_ATOMS: atom_id res chain seq x y z
N MET A 1 -16.50 -31.52 -12.95
CA MET A 1 -17.02 -30.50 -12.01
C MET A 1 -16.18 -29.24 -12.11
N LYS A 2 -16.58 -28.28 -12.96
CA LYS A 2 -15.87 -26.98 -13.07
C LYS A 2 -16.28 -26.14 -11.86
N ARG A 3 -15.35 -25.93 -10.92
CA ARG A 3 -15.52 -24.98 -9.81
C ARG A 3 -15.48 -23.58 -10.40
N GLU A 4 -16.66 -23.03 -10.64
CA GLU A 4 -16.84 -21.65 -11.04
C GLU A 4 -16.45 -20.77 -9.85
N ARG A 5 -15.17 -20.37 -9.82
CA ARG A 5 -14.69 -19.34 -8.89
C ARG A 5 -15.33 -18.04 -9.35
N LYS A 6 -16.55 -17.79 -8.87
CA LYS A 6 -17.25 -16.52 -9.01
C LYS A 6 -16.37 -15.49 -8.30
N SER A 7 -15.43 -14.90 -9.04
CA SER A 7 -14.70 -13.74 -8.59
C SER A 7 -15.74 -12.65 -8.43
N LEU A 8 -16.20 -12.48 -7.20
CA LEU A 8 -16.90 -11.28 -6.78
C LEU A 8 -15.88 -10.17 -6.94
N ILE A 9 -15.78 -9.63 -8.16
CA ILE A 9 -15.04 -8.42 -8.47
C ILE A 9 -15.83 -7.33 -7.74
N LEU A 10 -15.61 -7.24 -6.42
CA LEU A 10 -16.16 -6.18 -5.59
C LEU A 10 -15.68 -4.90 -6.26
N LYS A 11 -16.61 -4.10 -6.79
CA LYS A 11 -16.30 -2.83 -7.42
C LYS A 11 -15.39 -2.07 -6.46
N ARG A 12 -14.19 -1.74 -6.94
CA ARG A 12 -13.21 -0.95 -6.18
C ARG A 12 -13.80 0.44 -5.99
N THR A 13 -14.48 0.67 -4.89
CA THR A 13 -14.86 2.01 -4.46
C THR A 13 -13.60 2.71 -3.96
N GLN A 14 -13.37 3.93 -4.43
CA GLN A 14 -12.30 4.77 -3.94
C GLN A 14 -12.50 5.02 -2.45
N LYS A 15 -11.72 4.35 -1.61
CA LYS A 15 -11.63 4.66 -0.19
C LYS A 15 -10.73 5.89 -0.06
N ASP A 16 -11.30 7.01 0.35
CA ASP A 16 -10.51 8.18 0.70
C ASP A 16 -9.82 7.95 2.04
N TYR A 17 -8.52 7.70 1.98
CA TYR A 17 -7.69 7.56 3.16
C TYR A 17 -7.20 8.94 3.59
N SER A 18 -7.58 9.36 4.80
CA SER A 18 -7.09 10.60 5.40
C SER A 18 -5.57 10.60 5.55
N MET A 19 -4.96 11.78 5.53
CA MET A 19 -3.50 11.94 5.65
C MET A 19 -2.94 11.30 6.94
N SER A 20 -3.62 11.50 8.07
CA SER A 20 -3.29 10.91 9.37
C SER A 20 -3.23 9.39 9.32
N PHE A 21 -4.20 8.76 8.65
CA PHE A 21 -4.24 7.32 8.45
C PHE A 21 -3.04 6.82 7.66
N LYS A 22 -2.72 7.49 6.53
CA LYS A 22 -1.55 7.14 5.70
C LYS A 22 -0.26 7.19 6.49
N LEU A 23 -0.08 8.22 7.31
CA LEU A 23 1.09 8.40 8.16
C LEU A 23 1.20 7.32 9.24
N SER A 24 0.09 7.01 9.93
CA SER A 24 0.05 5.94 10.94
C SER A 24 0.43 4.59 10.36
N VAL A 25 -0.09 4.24 9.17
CA VAL A 25 0.26 3.00 8.47
C VAL A 25 1.74 2.97 8.09
N VAL A 26 2.28 4.07 7.57
CA VAL A 26 3.71 4.15 7.20
C VAL A 26 4.60 4.02 8.43
N GLN A 27 4.26 4.66 9.56
CA GLN A 27 5.02 4.56 10.81
C GLN A 27 5.03 3.12 11.35
N GLU A 28 3.90 2.41 11.34
CA GLU A 28 3.80 1.03 11.84
C GLU A 28 4.61 0.02 10.97
N ILE A 29 4.79 0.35 9.69
CA ILE A 29 5.63 -0.43 8.78
C ILE A 29 7.11 -0.08 8.96
N GLU A 30 7.44 1.20 9.12
CA GLU A 30 8.83 1.65 9.35
C GLU A 30 9.36 1.25 10.74
N SER A 31 8.49 1.11 11.74
CA SER A 31 8.85 0.56 13.05
C SER A 31 9.15 -0.95 12.99
N GLY A 32 8.84 -1.62 11.88
CA GLY A 32 9.02 -3.07 11.72
C GLY A 32 7.97 -3.90 12.45
N THR A 33 6.91 -3.28 12.97
CA THR A 33 5.84 -3.98 13.70
C THR A 33 5.00 -4.85 12.77
N ILE A 34 4.77 -4.38 11.53
CA ILE A 34 4.09 -5.15 10.49
C ILE A 34 4.73 -4.94 9.11
N GLY A 35 4.69 -5.97 8.25
CA GLY A 35 5.11 -5.86 6.85
C GLY A 35 4.03 -5.23 5.96
N ILE A 36 4.42 -4.82 4.74
CA ILE A 36 3.52 -4.19 3.75
C ILE A 36 2.28 -5.06 3.49
N ASN A 37 2.48 -6.37 3.30
CA ASN A 37 1.38 -7.30 3.02
C ASN A 37 0.46 -7.46 4.24
N ALA A 38 1.04 -7.54 5.45
CA ALA A 38 0.28 -7.61 6.69
C ALA A 38 -0.55 -6.33 6.92
N ALA A 39 0.02 -5.15 6.67
CA ALA A 39 -0.69 -3.88 6.71
C ALA A 39 -1.86 -3.83 5.71
N GLN A 40 -1.64 -4.36 4.50
CA GLN A 40 -2.68 -4.43 3.48
C GLN A 40 -3.90 -5.22 3.95
N HIS A 41 -3.66 -6.38 4.56
CA HIS A 41 -4.73 -7.22 5.11
C HIS A 41 -5.37 -6.62 6.36
N LYS A 42 -4.56 -6.07 7.29
CA LYS A 42 -5.03 -5.47 8.55
C LYS A 42 -5.93 -4.25 8.33
N TYR A 43 -5.59 -3.41 7.35
CA TYR A 43 -6.28 -2.15 7.05
C TYR A 43 -7.24 -2.27 5.85
N GLU A 44 -7.44 -3.48 5.32
CA GLU A 44 -8.27 -3.77 4.15
C GLU A 44 -7.96 -2.86 2.95
N ILE A 45 -6.67 -2.57 2.75
CA ILE A 45 -6.19 -1.73 1.66
C ILE A 45 -6.18 -2.60 0.41
N GLN A 46 -7.03 -2.28 -0.56
CA GLN A 46 -7.23 -3.15 -1.72
C GLN A 46 -6.14 -3.01 -2.81
N GLY A 47 -5.17 -2.10 -2.62
CA GLY A 47 -4.12 -1.79 -3.58
C GLY A 47 -2.74 -2.27 -3.14
N HIS A 48 -2.19 -3.26 -3.86
CA HIS A 48 -0.84 -3.81 -3.62
C HIS A 48 0.27 -2.75 -3.69
N GLY A 49 0.10 -1.72 -4.52
CA GLY A 49 1.06 -0.61 -4.63
C GLY A 49 0.77 0.56 -3.69
N THR A 50 -0.41 0.65 -3.08
CA THR A 50 -0.86 1.85 -2.36
C THR A 50 0.02 2.15 -1.15
N ILE A 51 0.36 1.12 -0.38
CA ILE A 51 1.20 1.24 0.82
C ILE A 51 2.65 1.57 0.43
N SER A 52 3.16 0.96 -0.65
CA SER A 52 4.48 1.28 -1.20
C SER A 52 4.57 2.73 -1.65
N GLU A 53 3.50 3.25 -2.24
CA GLU A 53 3.41 4.66 -2.66
C GLU A 53 3.33 5.61 -1.47
N TRP A 54 2.59 5.25 -0.41
CA TRP A 54 2.59 6.01 0.85
C TRP A 54 3.95 6.02 1.51
N ARG A 55 4.64 4.90 1.56
CA ARG A 55 5.99 4.80 2.12
C ARG A 55 7.00 5.61 1.30
N ARG A 56 6.83 5.68 -0.02
CA ARG A 56 7.66 6.55 -0.87
C ARG A 56 7.40 8.03 -0.64
N LYS A 57 6.13 8.41 -0.42
CA LYS A 57 5.70 9.81 -0.31
C LYS A 57 5.86 10.38 1.11
N TYR A 58 5.71 9.53 2.11
CA TYR A 58 5.63 9.93 3.52
C TYR A 58 6.66 9.22 4.41
N GLY A 59 7.38 8.22 3.89
CA GLY A 59 8.43 7.52 4.63
C GLY A 59 9.70 8.36 4.73
N LYS A 60 10.56 7.98 5.67
CA LYS A 60 11.77 8.73 6.05
C LYS A 60 12.80 8.89 4.94
N PHE A 61 12.79 7.99 3.94
CA PHE A 61 13.72 7.96 2.81
C PHE A 61 13.24 8.73 1.56
N ALA A 62 12.24 9.62 1.70
CA ALA A 62 11.63 10.35 0.59
C ALA A 62 12.61 11.24 -0.22
N SER A 63 13.83 11.49 0.27
CA SER A 63 14.77 12.43 -0.35
C SER A 63 15.80 11.82 -1.33
N GLU A 64 16.02 10.50 -1.40
CA GLU A 64 17.15 9.97 -2.20
C GLU A 64 16.80 9.08 -3.41
N ASN A 65 15.52 8.70 -3.62
CA ASN A 65 15.17 7.77 -4.71
C ASN A 65 14.38 8.38 -5.88
N THR A 66 14.63 9.64 -6.21
CA THR A 66 14.22 10.25 -7.49
C THR A 66 15.27 10.07 -8.60
N LEU A 67 16.45 9.54 -8.29
CA LEU A 67 17.60 9.49 -9.22
C LEU A 67 17.72 8.23 -10.10
N THR A 68 16.88 7.20 -9.96
CA THR A 68 17.00 6.00 -10.80
C THR A 68 15.88 5.90 -11.84
N LYS A 69 15.57 7.02 -12.52
CA LYS A 69 14.80 6.94 -13.77
C LYS A 69 15.71 6.51 -14.91
N LYS A 70 15.48 5.28 -15.38
CA LYS A 70 15.75 4.77 -16.74
C LYS A 70 17.20 4.88 -17.22
N VAL A 71 17.98 3.81 -17.05
CA VAL A 71 19.00 3.45 -18.03
C VAL A 71 18.25 2.77 -19.19
N LYS A 72 18.24 3.43 -20.35
CA LYS A 72 17.91 2.83 -21.64
C LYS A 72 19.22 2.47 -22.32
#